data_AF-A0A9D5A053-F1
#
_entry.id   AF-A0A9D5A053-F1
#
_cell.length_a   1.000
_cell.length_b   1.000
_cell.length_c   1.000
_cell.angle_alpha   90.00
_cell.angle_beta   90.00
_cell.angle_gamma   90.00
#
_symmetry.space_group_name_H-M   'P 1'
#
loop_
_entity.id
_entity.type
_entity.pdbx_description
1 polymer ?
#
loop_
_entity_poly.entity_id
_entity_poly.type
_entity_poly.pdbx_seq_one_letter_code
_entity_poly.pdbx_strand_id
1 'polypeptide(L)'
;MTSTELTFAVAFAYMESEQTENFCWILEKLKELFVKKDLCPQVILTDRDLALMKAIEIVFPRSINLLCRFHINKNVGAKCKQHVVNDLQKTIDTLWMEVVWASDEVEYGQRLHQIEQACVDYNGFINYVKDTWLTLHRHRFVGAWINRVLHLGNTTTNRVESAHWKLKQMLGNNIGDMVKCWKAMNNNLRLQLGNIRASFQKSFNEVEHAHISPFYGYLCGSVSRAALRRIAEELLRVDYVGTNRQIFGCTLRTSYGLPYACELGRYTLGGIPIPIDDVHVHWRKLTMEVELEVDTDDGSKVDMTCALDELWKRFRSLDVIGKRELKSRVCELAYPTMTPLCPPPEKLKTKGGVKKKGKKPAEYEFYRDPSYHEYVNKASQSSQRSYIEDVVNVESYGNYGFRVIASLHGYGEDGWSMVHRELGLEIIDKDRSTLYDKLFSNRLLEVRESLMIESFGSQPPEKWLTLPDMDYLIANRYNVVLVCLGNPCMTFFPMTSSHSPNVSIYCIGFINQNHWVQVNMKEGFPLPPVTLDWKKFRSHTITSWMLGFAGRLQN
;
A
#
# COMPACT_ATOMS: atom_id res chain seq x y z
N MET A 1 3.51 -2.12 -11.33
CA MET A 1 3.06 -3.35 -10.66
C MET A 1 3.26 -4.51 -11.63
N THR A 2 3.56 -5.72 -11.14
CA THR A 2 3.58 -6.94 -11.97
C THR A 2 2.18 -7.58 -12.04
N SER A 3 2.00 -8.55 -12.94
CA SER A 3 0.78 -9.37 -13.05
C SER A 3 0.42 -10.08 -11.75
N THR A 4 1.40 -10.42 -10.93
CA THR A 4 1.21 -11.04 -9.61
C THR A 4 1.12 -10.03 -8.48
N GLU A 5 0.81 -8.77 -8.81
CA GLU A 5 0.60 -7.69 -7.86
C GLU A 5 1.83 -7.36 -7.00
N LEU A 6 3.04 -7.64 -7.46
CA LEU A 6 4.25 -7.19 -6.78
C LEU A 6 4.67 -5.79 -7.25
N THR A 7 5.29 -5.04 -6.34
CA THR A 7 5.85 -3.72 -6.59
C THR A 7 7.35 -3.83 -6.83
N PHE A 8 7.86 -3.12 -7.83
CA PHE A 8 9.28 -2.96 -8.07
C PHE A 8 9.61 -1.51 -8.40
N ALA A 9 10.84 -1.10 -8.10
CA ALA A 9 11.36 0.19 -8.50
C ALA A 9 11.92 0.13 -9.92
N VAL A 10 11.62 1.15 -10.73
CA VAL A 10 12.18 1.30 -12.09
C VAL A 10 13.41 2.22 -12.07
N ALA A 11 13.38 3.25 -11.24
CA ALA A 11 14.47 4.20 -11.10
C ALA A 11 14.48 4.83 -9.69
N PHE A 12 15.63 5.37 -9.32
CA PHE A 12 15.82 6.22 -8.14
C PHE A 12 16.45 7.52 -8.59
N ALA A 13 15.99 8.65 -8.06
CA ALA A 13 16.50 9.96 -8.41
C ALA A 13 16.80 10.78 -7.17
N TYR A 14 17.94 11.47 -7.20
CA TYR A 14 18.29 12.48 -6.22
C TYR A 14 18.03 13.84 -6.83
N MET A 15 17.22 14.64 -6.15
CA MET A 15 16.87 15.99 -6.59
C MET A 15 17.40 17.02 -5.61
N GLU A 16 17.81 18.17 -6.14
CA GLU A 16 18.12 19.34 -5.33
C GLU A 16 16.87 20.07 -4.83
N SER A 17 15.76 20.02 -5.60
CA SER A 17 14.48 20.63 -5.25
C SER A 17 13.29 19.91 -5.88
N GLU A 18 12.11 20.07 -5.28
CA GLU A 18 10.82 19.57 -5.76
C GLU A 18 10.12 20.64 -6.64
N GLN A 19 10.79 21.08 -7.71
CA GLN A 19 10.22 22.04 -8.69
C GLN A 19 9.84 21.33 -10.00
N THR A 20 9.03 22.00 -10.82
CA THR A 20 8.50 21.42 -12.06
C THR A 20 9.63 20.99 -13.00
N GLU A 21 10.68 21.81 -13.11
CA GLU A 21 11.82 21.58 -13.99
C GLU A 21 12.63 20.36 -13.54
N ASN A 22 12.81 20.16 -12.23
CA ASN A 22 13.49 18.99 -11.68
C ASN A 22 12.70 17.72 -11.95
N PHE A 23 11.37 17.75 -11.77
CA PHE A 23 10.51 16.62 -12.10
C PHE A 23 10.47 16.34 -13.60
N CYS A 24 10.45 17.36 -14.46
CA CYS A 24 10.51 17.19 -15.91
C CYS A 24 11.77 16.41 -16.31
N TRP A 25 12.94 16.83 -15.80
CA TRP A 25 14.19 16.14 -16.07
C TRP A 25 14.14 14.65 -15.67
N ILE A 26 13.62 14.32 -14.48
CA ILE A 26 13.49 12.92 -14.06
C ILE A 26 12.55 12.15 -14.98
N LEU A 27 11.39 12.72 -15.29
CA LEU A 27 10.39 12.07 -16.11
C LEU A 27 10.89 11.88 -17.54
N GLU A 28 11.71 12.80 -18.06
CA GLU A 28 12.40 12.65 -19.35
C GLU A 28 13.41 11.51 -19.30
N LYS A 29 14.19 11.39 -18.23
CA LYS A 29 15.10 10.25 -18.03
C LYS A 29 14.38 8.92 -17.88
N LEU A 30 13.23 8.92 -17.21
CA LEU A 30 12.35 7.75 -17.16
C LEU A 30 11.78 7.44 -18.55
N LYS A 31 11.43 8.46 -19.34
CA LYS A 31 10.90 8.30 -20.70
C LYS A 31 11.89 7.63 -21.64
N GLU A 32 13.19 7.93 -21.49
CA GLU A 32 14.28 7.31 -22.25
C GLU A 32 14.37 5.78 -22.04
N LEU A 33 13.81 5.23 -20.95
CA LEU A 33 13.81 3.79 -20.69
C LEU A 33 12.75 3.01 -21.50
N PHE A 34 11.78 3.70 -22.13
CA PHE A 34 10.75 3.05 -22.94
C PHE A 34 11.19 2.98 -24.41
N VAL A 35 11.60 1.78 -24.85
CA VAL A 35 12.14 1.53 -26.21
C VAL A 35 11.08 1.72 -27.30
N LYS A 36 9.82 1.30 -27.06
CA LYS A 36 8.69 1.49 -27.99
C LYS A 36 7.76 2.60 -27.48
N LYS A 37 7.29 3.47 -28.37
CA LYS A 37 6.37 4.58 -28.02
C LYS A 37 5.07 4.08 -27.36
N ASP A 38 4.62 2.88 -27.73
CA ASP A 38 3.41 2.25 -27.17
C ASP A 38 3.61 1.69 -25.76
N LEU A 39 4.84 1.69 -25.24
CA LEU A 39 5.16 1.26 -23.87
C LEU A 39 5.13 2.41 -22.86
N CYS A 40 4.80 3.64 -23.28
CA CYS A 40 4.62 4.75 -22.35
C CYS A 40 3.53 4.42 -21.31
N PRO A 41 3.68 4.85 -20.05
CA PRO A 41 2.70 4.55 -19.01
C PRO A 41 1.34 5.16 -19.38
N GLN A 42 0.28 4.37 -19.44
CA GLN A 42 -1.07 4.90 -19.69
C GLN A 42 -1.61 5.68 -18.47
N VAL A 43 -1.20 5.28 -17.27
CA VAL A 43 -1.65 5.85 -16.00
C VAL A 43 -0.44 6.16 -15.13
N ILE A 44 -0.41 7.36 -14.54
CA ILE A 44 0.59 7.75 -13.55
C ILE A 44 -0.15 8.20 -12.28
N LEU A 45 0.00 7.45 -11.20
CA LEU A 45 -0.62 7.75 -9.92
C LEU A 45 0.37 8.49 -9.01
N THR A 46 -0.02 9.66 -8.51
CA THR A 46 0.79 10.49 -7.62
C THR A 46 -0.01 10.99 -6.44
N ASP A 47 0.67 11.59 -5.47
CA ASP A 47 0.00 12.50 -4.53
C ASP A 47 -0.32 13.83 -5.25
N ARG A 48 -1.03 14.74 -4.57
CA ARG A 48 -1.31 16.08 -5.12
C ARG A 48 -0.09 17.00 -4.95
N ASP A 49 0.92 16.76 -5.76
CA ASP A 49 2.07 17.65 -5.92
C ASP A 49 1.92 18.41 -7.25
N LEU A 50 1.64 19.72 -7.16
CA LEU A 50 1.34 20.53 -8.35
C LEU A 50 2.51 20.60 -9.34
N ALA A 51 3.75 20.58 -8.85
CA ALA A 51 4.94 20.62 -9.70
C ALA A 51 5.12 19.29 -10.45
N LEU A 52 4.95 18.17 -9.75
CA LEU A 52 4.99 16.84 -10.38
C LEU A 52 3.83 16.63 -11.36
N MET A 53 2.61 17.06 -11.00
CA MET A 53 1.45 16.99 -11.88
C MET A 53 1.69 17.76 -13.18
N LYS A 54 2.21 19.00 -13.08
CA LYS A 54 2.56 19.81 -14.24
C LYS A 54 3.67 19.16 -15.07
N ALA A 55 4.69 18.58 -14.44
CA ALA A 55 5.76 17.87 -15.14
C ALA A 55 5.24 16.63 -15.88
N ILE A 56 4.28 15.90 -15.31
CA ILE A 56 3.62 14.77 -15.98
C ILE A 56 2.88 15.25 -17.22
N GLU A 57 2.13 16.35 -17.14
CA GLU A 57 1.42 16.92 -18.29
C GLU A 57 2.37 17.35 -19.42
N ILE A 58 3.56 17.85 -19.07
CA ILE A 58 4.59 18.24 -20.05
C ILE A 58 5.23 17.00 -20.71
N VAL A 59 5.71 16.04 -19.92
CA VAL A 59 6.54 14.94 -20.41
C VAL A 59 5.72 13.77 -20.95
N PHE A 60 4.56 13.52 -20.33
CA PHE A 60 3.65 12.41 -20.61
C PHE A 60 2.20 12.91 -20.87
N PRO A 61 1.97 13.76 -21.90
CA PRO A 61 0.68 14.40 -22.13
C PRO A 61 -0.47 13.45 -22.46
N ARG A 62 -0.17 12.20 -22.85
CA ARG A 62 -1.16 11.16 -23.13
C ARG A 62 -1.48 10.28 -21.92
N SER A 63 -0.69 10.40 -20.85
CA SER A 63 -0.88 9.60 -19.63
C SER A 63 -1.96 10.25 -18.77
N ILE A 64 -2.84 9.41 -18.23
CA ILE A 64 -3.83 9.85 -17.26
C ILE A 64 -3.15 9.97 -15.90
N ASN A 65 -3.08 11.18 -15.36
CA ASN A 65 -2.59 11.38 -14.00
C ASN A 65 -3.73 11.19 -12.98
N LEU A 66 -3.63 10.13 -12.17
CA LEU A 66 -4.53 9.87 -11.06
C LEU A 66 -3.93 10.39 -9.75
N LEU A 67 -4.79 10.71 -8.79
CA LEU A 67 -4.39 11.15 -7.46
C LEU A 67 -4.67 10.10 -6.40
N CYS A 68 -3.75 9.99 -5.44
CA CYS A 68 -3.81 9.05 -4.35
C CYS A 68 -5.02 9.30 -3.44
N ARG A 69 -6.01 8.40 -3.48
CA ARG A 69 -7.21 8.46 -2.60
C ARG A 69 -6.86 8.50 -1.12
N PHE A 70 -5.83 7.75 -0.71
CA PHE A 70 -5.43 7.70 0.69
C PHE A 70 -5.01 9.08 1.22
N HIS A 71 -4.14 9.78 0.49
CA HIS A 71 -3.70 11.12 0.88
C HIS A 71 -4.82 12.15 0.83
N ILE A 72 -5.71 12.05 -0.17
CA ILE A 72 -6.90 12.90 -0.26
C ILE A 72 -7.79 12.69 0.97
N ASN A 73 -8.18 11.44 1.25
CA ASN A 73 -9.07 11.11 2.37
C ASN A 73 -8.49 11.54 3.71
N LYS A 74 -7.17 11.38 3.88
CA LYS A 74 -6.46 11.84 5.07
C LYS A 74 -6.47 13.36 5.22
N ASN A 75 -6.30 14.11 4.13
CA ASN A 75 -6.37 15.57 4.15
C ASN A 75 -7.80 16.06 4.42
N VAL A 76 -8.80 15.46 3.78
CA VAL A 76 -10.22 15.76 4.03
C VAL A 76 -10.60 15.44 5.46
N GLY A 77 -10.27 14.26 5.98
CA GLY A 77 -10.55 13.89 7.36
C GLY A 77 -9.85 14.78 8.38
N ALA A 78 -8.61 15.22 8.11
CA ALA A 78 -7.92 16.20 8.94
C ALA A 78 -8.63 17.57 8.95
N LYS A 79 -9.18 18.00 7.81
CA LYS A 79 -9.96 19.23 7.71
C LYS A 79 -11.34 19.10 8.36
N CYS A 80 -12.00 17.94 8.24
CA CYS A 80 -13.23 17.62 8.93
C CYS A 80 -13.04 17.81 10.45
N LYS A 81 -11.98 17.23 11.03
CA LYS A 81 -11.65 17.36 12.46
C LYS A 81 -11.38 18.79 12.93
N GLN A 82 -10.97 19.69 12.04
CA GLN A 82 -10.71 21.10 12.38
C GLN A 82 -11.98 21.96 12.40
N HIS A 83 -12.99 21.58 11.63
CA HIS A 83 -14.15 22.44 11.34
C HIS A 83 -15.48 21.85 11.83
N VAL A 84 -15.58 20.53 11.97
CA VAL A 84 -16.81 19.81 12.31
C VAL A 84 -16.73 19.30 13.75
N VAL A 85 -17.84 19.38 14.49
CA VAL A 85 -17.97 18.80 15.82
C VAL A 85 -17.81 17.27 15.82
N ASN A 86 -17.25 16.71 16.89
CA ASN A 86 -16.85 15.30 16.97
C ASN A 86 -17.97 14.30 16.64
N ASP A 87 -19.20 14.56 17.09
CA ASP A 87 -20.32 13.62 16.93
C ASP A 87 -20.74 13.45 15.46
N LEU A 88 -20.48 14.46 14.61
CA LEU A 88 -20.85 14.43 13.18
C LEU A 88 -19.69 14.01 12.28
N GLN A 89 -18.44 14.02 12.76
CA GLN A 89 -17.25 13.69 11.97
C GLN A 89 -17.35 12.29 11.34
N LYS A 90 -17.80 11.28 12.11
CA LYS A 90 -17.96 9.91 11.59
C LYS A 90 -18.95 9.85 10.42
N THR A 91 -20.09 10.51 10.56
CA THR A 91 -21.12 10.58 9.51
C THR A 91 -20.57 11.25 8.26
N ILE A 92 -19.86 12.37 8.41
CA ILE A 92 -19.24 13.08 7.28
C ILE A 92 -18.13 12.24 6.64
N ASP A 93 -17.31 11.55 7.42
CA ASP A 93 -16.27 10.66 6.90
C ASP A 93 -16.90 9.54 6.06
N THR A 94 -18.03 8.96 6.49
CA THR A 94 -18.79 7.98 5.71
C THR A 94 -19.33 8.58 4.42
N LEU A 95 -20.01 9.73 4.48
CA LEU A 95 -20.56 10.40 3.30
C LEU A 95 -19.46 10.80 2.31
N TRP A 96 -18.30 11.23 2.80
CA TRP A 96 -17.14 11.53 1.97
C TRP A 96 -16.65 10.28 1.23
N MET A 97 -16.58 9.14 1.92
CA MET A 97 -16.21 7.88 1.29
C MET A 97 -17.24 7.50 0.21
N GLU A 98 -18.54 7.66 0.45
CA GLU A 98 -19.56 7.42 -0.57
C GLU A 98 -19.36 8.29 -1.81
N VAL A 99 -19.00 9.57 -1.65
CA VAL A 99 -18.66 10.45 -2.78
C VAL A 99 -17.44 9.93 -3.55
N VAL A 100 -16.37 9.52 -2.86
CA VAL A 100 -15.13 9.03 -3.48
C VAL A 100 -15.35 7.73 -4.25
N TRP A 101 -16.17 6.84 -3.71
CA TRP A 101 -16.40 5.49 -4.24
C TRP A 101 -17.63 5.37 -5.15
N ALA A 102 -18.39 6.46 -5.34
CA ALA A 102 -19.50 6.52 -6.29
C ALA A 102 -19.12 5.89 -7.64
N SER A 103 -19.97 5.00 -8.13
CA SER A 103 -19.67 4.14 -9.28
C SER A 103 -19.85 4.85 -10.62
N ASP A 104 -20.72 5.85 -10.68
CA ASP A 104 -21.03 6.66 -11.84
C ASP A 104 -21.39 8.11 -11.46
N GLU A 105 -21.63 8.94 -12.48
CA GLU A 105 -21.87 10.37 -12.32
C GLU A 105 -23.22 10.68 -11.66
N VAL A 106 -24.21 9.79 -11.80
CA VAL A 106 -25.53 9.94 -11.18
C VAL A 106 -25.44 9.67 -9.68
N GLU A 107 -24.84 8.54 -9.29
CA GLU A 107 -24.57 8.22 -7.89
C GLU A 107 -23.70 9.31 -7.26
N TYR A 108 -22.64 9.75 -7.96
CA TYR A 108 -21.78 10.84 -7.46
C TYR A 108 -22.58 12.11 -7.15
N GLY A 109 -23.49 12.52 -8.03
CA GLY A 109 -24.35 13.69 -7.80
C GLY A 109 -25.23 13.53 -6.56
N GLN A 110 -25.79 12.33 -6.35
CA GLN A 110 -26.61 12.02 -5.17
C GLN A 110 -25.79 12.05 -3.88
N ARG A 111 -24.62 11.39 -3.85
CA ARG A 111 -23.73 11.38 -2.67
C ARG A 111 -23.18 12.76 -2.36
N LEU A 112 -22.85 13.55 -3.40
CA LEU A 112 -22.41 14.93 -3.23
C LEU A 112 -23.50 15.78 -2.59
N HIS A 113 -24.76 15.63 -3.03
CA HIS A 113 -25.88 16.34 -2.43
C HIS A 113 -26.06 15.97 -0.94
N GLN A 114 -25.92 14.70 -0.59
CA GLN A 114 -26.04 14.23 0.80
C GLN A 114 -24.96 14.82 1.71
N ILE A 115 -23.68 14.84 1.28
CA ILE A 115 -22.62 15.46 2.08
C ILE A 115 -22.79 16.99 2.18
N GLU A 116 -23.29 17.64 1.12
CA GLU A 116 -23.61 19.07 1.15
C GLU A 116 -24.71 19.38 2.17
N GLN A 117 -25.78 18.59 2.20
CA GLN A 117 -26.86 18.73 3.19
C GLN A 117 -26.35 18.51 4.62
N ALA A 118 -25.53 17.48 4.84
CA ALA A 118 -24.95 17.21 6.15
C ALA A 118 -23.96 18.30 6.61
N CYS A 119 -23.41 19.08 5.68
CA CYS A 119 -22.44 20.14 5.94
C CYS A 119 -23.01 21.56 5.84
N VAL A 120 -24.34 21.74 5.88
CA VAL A 120 -24.99 23.07 5.70
C VAL A 120 -24.48 24.11 6.70
N ASP A 121 -24.22 23.70 7.94
CA ASP A 121 -23.66 24.56 9.00
C ASP A 121 -22.13 24.65 8.97
N TYR A 122 -21.48 23.87 8.11
CA TYR A 122 -20.03 23.70 8.03
C TYR A 122 -19.47 24.18 6.68
N ASN A 123 -19.91 25.36 6.23
CA ASN A 123 -19.54 25.96 4.95
C ASN A 123 -18.02 26.00 4.70
N GLY A 124 -17.21 26.28 5.74
CA GLY A 124 -15.75 26.28 5.61
C GLY A 124 -15.16 24.91 5.22
N PHE A 125 -15.73 23.83 5.74
CA PHE A 125 -15.30 22.47 5.41
C PHE A 125 -15.75 22.06 4.00
N ILE A 126 -17.04 22.24 3.67
CA ILE A 126 -17.55 21.81 2.37
C ILE A 126 -16.97 22.65 1.22
N ASN A 127 -16.74 23.95 1.41
CA ASN A 127 -16.04 24.79 0.42
C ASN A 127 -14.60 24.30 0.21
N TYR A 128 -13.89 23.96 1.29
CA TYR A 128 -12.56 23.33 1.16
C TYR A 128 -12.63 22.06 0.31
N VAL A 129 -13.58 21.16 0.60
CA VAL A 129 -13.75 19.90 -0.16
C VAL A 129 -14.02 20.16 -1.63
N LYS A 130 -14.97 21.06 -1.94
CA LYS A 130 -15.38 21.38 -3.30
C LYS A 130 -14.25 22.05 -4.08
N ASP A 131 -13.71 23.14 -3.56
CA ASP A 131 -12.76 23.98 -4.29
C ASP A 131 -11.39 23.31 -4.43
N THR A 132 -10.97 22.58 -3.40
CA THR A 132 -9.63 21.97 -3.36
C THR A 132 -9.60 20.64 -4.11
N TRP A 133 -10.64 19.82 -4.00
CA TRP A 133 -10.62 18.43 -4.48
C TRP A 133 -11.62 18.17 -5.60
N LEU A 134 -12.91 18.51 -5.43
CA LEU A 134 -13.94 18.07 -6.36
C LEU A 134 -13.99 18.88 -7.66
N THR A 135 -13.89 20.20 -7.57
CA THR A 135 -13.96 21.11 -8.73
C THR A 135 -12.77 20.87 -9.65
N LEU A 136 -11.56 20.81 -9.09
CA LEU A 136 -10.32 20.71 -9.86
C LEU A 136 -9.92 19.27 -10.19
N HIS A 137 -10.26 18.29 -9.34
CA HIS A 137 -9.59 16.99 -9.38
C HIS A 137 -10.52 15.76 -9.31
N ARG A 138 -11.85 15.89 -9.27
CA ARG A 138 -12.76 14.71 -9.17
C ARG A 138 -12.47 13.62 -10.20
N HIS A 139 -12.14 14.01 -11.43
CA HIS A 139 -11.82 13.10 -12.54
C HIS A 139 -10.54 12.29 -12.32
N ARG A 140 -9.70 12.65 -11.33
CA ARG A 140 -8.42 11.99 -11.01
C ARG A 140 -8.50 11.02 -9.83
N PHE A 141 -9.61 10.98 -9.07
CA PHE A 141 -9.72 10.08 -7.92
C PHE A 141 -11.12 9.52 -7.64
N VAL A 142 -12.20 10.11 -8.13
CA VAL A 142 -13.56 9.59 -7.85
C VAL A 142 -13.88 8.41 -8.75
N GLY A 143 -14.51 7.36 -8.19
CA GLY A 143 -14.80 6.09 -8.87
C GLY A 143 -15.50 6.28 -10.22
N ALA A 144 -16.50 7.16 -10.26
CA ALA A 144 -17.30 7.50 -11.43
C ALA A 144 -16.48 7.81 -12.69
N TRP A 145 -15.29 8.41 -12.52
CA TRP A 145 -14.38 8.71 -13.61
C TRP A 145 -13.23 7.71 -13.70
N ILE A 146 -12.56 7.40 -12.58
CA ILE A 146 -11.33 6.62 -12.66
C ILE A 146 -11.59 5.15 -13.00
N ASN A 147 -12.78 4.61 -12.70
CA ASN A 147 -13.14 3.23 -13.07
C ASN A 147 -13.21 3.02 -14.59
N ARG A 148 -13.20 4.09 -15.39
CA ARG A 148 -13.13 4.05 -16.87
C ARG A 148 -11.69 3.94 -17.40
N VAL A 149 -10.71 3.86 -16.51
CA VAL A 149 -9.28 3.88 -16.81
C VAL A 149 -8.62 2.60 -16.30
N LEU A 150 -7.75 1.99 -17.11
CA LEU A 150 -7.02 0.76 -16.76
C LEU A 150 -5.91 1.02 -15.73
N HIS A 151 -6.29 1.27 -14.47
CA HIS A 151 -5.37 1.53 -13.37
C HIS A 151 -4.96 0.26 -12.59
N LEU A 152 -5.54 -0.91 -12.92
CA LEU A 152 -5.21 -2.22 -12.33
C LEU A 152 -5.30 -2.21 -10.80
N GLY A 153 -6.32 -1.53 -10.27
CA GLY A 153 -6.52 -1.35 -8.83
C GLY A 153 -5.58 -0.35 -8.12
N ASN A 154 -4.63 0.26 -8.83
CA ASN A 154 -3.74 1.27 -8.25
C ASN A 154 -4.46 2.61 -8.11
N THR A 155 -5.01 2.87 -6.92
CA THR A 155 -5.67 4.14 -6.56
C THR A 155 -5.03 4.82 -5.35
N THR A 156 -3.99 4.21 -4.76
CA THR A 156 -3.20 4.75 -3.65
C THR A 156 -1.69 4.60 -3.89
N THR A 157 -0.89 5.51 -3.33
CA THR A 157 0.58 5.48 -3.36
C THR A 157 1.18 4.58 -2.27
N ASN A 158 0.35 3.84 -1.51
CA ASN A 158 0.78 2.93 -0.44
C ASN A 158 1.87 1.96 -0.89
N ARG A 159 1.77 1.43 -2.12
CA ARG A 159 2.78 0.54 -2.70
C ARG A 159 4.17 1.20 -2.80
N VAL A 160 4.21 2.47 -3.20
CA VAL A 160 5.43 3.26 -3.29
C VAL A 160 5.96 3.57 -1.89
N GLU A 161 5.08 3.94 -0.95
CA GLU A 161 5.47 4.20 0.43
C GLU A 161 6.06 2.96 1.12
N SER A 162 5.45 1.79 0.95
CA SER A 162 5.96 0.53 1.48
C SER A 162 7.30 0.15 0.87
N ALA A 163 7.48 0.32 -0.44
CA ALA A 163 8.75 0.08 -1.11
C ALA A 163 9.85 1.05 -0.61
N HIS A 164 9.51 2.32 -0.47
CA HIS A 164 10.42 3.34 0.06
C HIS A 164 10.78 3.05 1.52
N TRP A 165 9.83 2.59 2.33
CA TRP A 165 10.10 2.16 3.71
C TRP A 165 11.10 1.01 3.78
N LYS A 166 10.95 -0.04 2.93
CA LYS A 166 11.92 -1.14 2.85
C LYS A 166 13.32 -0.62 2.47
N LEU A 167 13.42 0.29 1.52
CA LEU A 167 14.71 0.91 1.16
C LEU A 167 15.32 1.69 2.33
N LYS A 168 14.51 2.46 3.08
CA LYS A 168 14.97 3.19 4.27
C LYS A 168 15.52 2.25 5.35
N GLN A 169 14.90 1.08 5.55
CA GLN A 169 15.43 0.07 6.47
C GLN A 169 16.81 -0.43 6.02
N MET A 170 16.98 -0.70 4.72
CA MET A 170 18.28 -1.14 4.17
C MET A 170 19.37 -0.07 4.28
N LEU A 171 18.99 1.21 4.20
CA LEU A 171 19.90 2.34 4.45
C LEU A 171 20.27 2.47 5.94
N GLY A 172 19.36 2.04 6.82
CA GLY A 172 19.52 1.94 8.27
C GLY A 172 19.45 3.28 9.00
N ASN A 173 20.25 4.27 8.59
CA ASN A 173 20.25 5.61 9.14
C ASN A 173 20.51 6.67 8.04
N ASN A 174 20.40 7.93 8.41
CA ASN A 174 20.62 9.07 7.53
C ASN A 174 22.12 9.42 7.32
N ILE A 175 23.03 8.52 7.69
CA ILE A 175 24.48 8.71 7.57
C ILE A 175 25.02 7.70 6.54
N GLY A 176 25.68 8.20 5.51
CA GLY A 176 26.24 7.36 4.45
C GLY A 176 26.79 8.16 3.29
N ASP A 177 27.57 7.49 2.45
CA ASP A 177 27.99 7.99 1.15
C ASP A 177 27.10 7.42 0.02
N MET A 178 27.34 7.88 -1.20
CA MET A 178 26.60 7.39 -2.38
C MET A 178 26.84 5.90 -2.64
N VAL A 179 27.97 5.32 -2.20
CA VAL A 179 28.27 3.90 -2.34
C VAL A 179 27.34 3.06 -1.47
N LYS A 180 27.12 3.48 -0.21
CA LYS A 180 26.15 2.85 0.69
C LYS A 180 24.73 2.92 0.12
N CYS A 181 24.34 4.08 -0.40
CA CYS A 181 23.05 4.26 -1.07
C CYS A 181 22.88 3.32 -2.27
N TRP A 182 23.88 3.29 -3.16
CA TRP A 182 23.88 2.42 -4.33
C TRP A 182 23.76 0.95 -3.93
N LYS A 183 24.56 0.48 -2.96
CA LYS A 183 24.50 -0.90 -2.47
C LYS A 183 23.10 -1.24 -1.94
N ALA A 184 22.49 -0.36 -1.15
CA ALA A 184 21.14 -0.56 -0.63
C ALA A 184 20.10 -0.64 -1.76
N MET A 185 20.14 0.30 -2.72
CA MET A 185 19.23 0.32 -3.88
C MET A 185 19.41 -0.93 -4.76
N ASN A 186 20.64 -1.29 -5.11
CA ASN A 186 20.94 -2.47 -5.91
C ASN A 186 20.50 -3.77 -5.22
N ASN A 187 20.72 -3.89 -3.92
CA ASN A 187 20.25 -5.05 -3.15
C ASN A 187 18.71 -5.08 -3.10
N ASN A 188 18.06 -3.93 -2.95
CA ASN A 188 16.60 -3.83 -2.97
C ASN A 188 16.02 -4.29 -4.31
N LEU A 189 16.61 -3.84 -5.42
CA LEU A 189 16.22 -4.26 -6.78
C LEU A 189 16.41 -5.76 -7.00
N ARG A 190 17.53 -6.33 -6.55
CA ARG A 190 17.78 -7.78 -6.66
C ARG A 190 16.76 -8.59 -5.86
N LEU A 191 16.42 -8.15 -4.66
CA LEU A 191 15.40 -8.79 -3.83
C LEU A 191 14.01 -8.70 -4.50
N GLN A 192 13.63 -7.53 -5.01
CA GLN A 192 12.38 -7.35 -5.76
C GLN A 192 12.33 -8.28 -6.98
N LEU A 193 13.41 -8.36 -7.75
CA LEU A 193 13.49 -9.22 -8.93
C LEU A 193 13.38 -10.71 -8.56
N GLY A 194 14.07 -11.14 -7.50
CA GLY A 194 13.98 -12.51 -6.99
C GLY A 194 12.55 -12.89 -6.58
N ASN A 195 11.89 -12.01 -5.82
CA ASN A 195 10.51 -12.22 -5.39
C ASN A 195 9.53 -12.25 -6.57
N ILE A 196 9.73 -11.39 -7.58
CA ILE A 196 8.92 -11.38 -8.80
C ILE A 196 9.07 -12.69 -9.57
N ARG A 197 10.31 -13.14 -9.81
CA ARG A 197 10.57 -14.41 -10.49
C ARG A 197 9.94 -15.59 -9.76
N ALA A 198 10.09 -15.66 -8.44
CA ALA A 198 9.47 -16.70 -7.63
C ALA A 198 7.94 -16.66 -7.73
N SER A 199 7.34 -15.47 -7.67
CA SER A 199 5.90 -15.28 -7.77
C SER A 199 5.33 -15.66 -9.15
N PHE A 200 6.06 -15.35 -10.22
CA PHE A 200 5.74 -15.77 -11.58
C PHE A 200 5.81 -17.29 -11.74
N GLN A 201 6.90 -17.91 -11.29
CA GLN A 201 7.06 -19.37 -11.32
C GLN A 201 5.93 -20.06 -10.55
N LYS A 202 5.52 -19.49 -9.41
CA LYS A 202 4.39 -19.98 -8.62
C LYS A 202 3.06 -19.91 -9.39
N SER A 203 2.85 -18.85 -10.16
CA SER A 203 1.64 -18.71 -11.00
C SER A 203 1.66 -19.62 -12.22
N PHE A 204 2.85 -19.96 -12.71
CA PHE A 204 3.02 -20.84 -13.86
C PHE A 204 2.81 -22.31 -13.51
N ASN A 205 3.37 -22.80 -12.39
CA ASN A 205 3.38 -24.23 -12.08
C ASN A 205 2.28 -24.69 -11.12
N GLU A 206 1.74 -23.81 -10.29
CA GLU A 206 0.77 -24.19 -9.26
C GLU A 206 -0.63 -23.71 -9.62
N VAL A 207 -1.60 -24.60 -9.46
CA VAL A 207 -3.03 -24.30 -9.59
C VAL A 207 -3.67 -24.36 -8.21
N GLU A 208 -4.38 -23.29 -7.84
CA GLU A 208 -5.13 -23.24 -6.59
C GLU A 208 -6.39 -24.09 -6.67
N HIS A 209 -6.80 -24.71 -5.56
CA HIS A 209 -7.98 -25.59 -5.52
C HIS A 209 -9.25 -24.93 -6.08
N ALA A 210 -9.46 -23.64 -5.82
CA ALA A 210 -10.60 -22.87 -6.34
C ALA A 210 -10.64 -22.78 -7.88
N HIS A 211 -9.52 -23.00 -8.55
CA HIS A 211 -9.36 -22.89 -10.00
C HIS A 211 -9.15 -24.27 -10.68
N ILE A 212 -9.29 -25.39 -9.95
CA ILE A 212 -9.26 -26.76 -10.50
C ILE A 212 -10.64 -27.08 -11.10
N SER A 213 -10.99 -26.37 -12.17
CA SER A 213 -12.22 -26.58 -12.94
C SER A 213 -11.93 -26.34 -14.43
N PRO A 214 -12.56 -27.10 -15.35
CA PRO A 214 -12.46 -26.86 -16.79
C PRO A 214 -12.80 -25.42 -17.20
N PHE A 215 -13.61 -24.74 -16.39
CA PHE A 215 -13.98 -23.34 -16.60
C PHE A 215 -12.78 -22.38 -16.66
N TYR A 216 -11.71 -22.68 -15.90
CA TYR A 216 -10.45 -21.92 -15.87
C TYR A 216 -9.35 -22.51 -16.77
N GLY A 217 -9.65 -23.57 -17.52
CA GLY A 217 -8.64 -24.41 -18.18
C GLY A 217 -7.66 -23.64 -19.10
N TYR A 218 -8.15 -22.63 -19.83
CA TYR A 218 -7.30 -21.80 -20.69
C TYR A 218 -6.48 -20.73 -19.95
N LEU A 219 -6.80 -20.46 -18.68
CA LEU A 219 -6.14 -19.41 -17.90
C LEU A 219 -5.04 -19.98 -17.00
N CYS A 220 -5.24 -21.16 -16.42
CA CYS A 220 -4.28 -21.79 -15.52
C CYS A 220 -2.90 -21.96 -16.19
N GLY A 221 -1.84 -21.56 -15.50
CA GLY A 221 -0.46 -21.56 -16.02
C GLY A 221 -0.12 -20.45 -17.02
N SER A 222 -1.12 -19.78 -17.60
CA SER A 222 -0.94 -18.70 -18.58
C SER A 222 -1.33 -17.32 -18.06
N VAL A 223 -2.09 -17.28 -16.96
CA VAL A 223 -2.59 -16.08 -16.29
C VAL A 223 -2.14 -16.11 -14.84
N SER A 224 -1.75 -14.95 -14.31
CA SER A 224 -1.38 -14.81 -12.91
C SER A 224 -2.48 -15.27 -11.95
N ARG A 225 -2.07 -15.90 -10.83
CA ARG A 225 -3.01 -16.29 -9.77
C ARG A 225 -3.78 -15.11 -9.20
N ALA A 226 -3.16 -13.93 -9.14
CA ALA A 226 -3.84 -12.71 -8.70
C ALA A 226 -5.04 -12.36 -9.59
N ALA A 227 -4.91 -12.47 -10.92
CA ALA A 227 -6.03 -12.28 -11.83
C ALA A 227 -7.08 -13.39 -11.69
N LEU A 228 -6.68 -14.65 -11.51
CA LEU A 228 -7.61 -15.76 -11.31
C LEU A 228 -8.50 -15.54 -10.08
N ARG A 229 -7.91 -15.14 -8.95
CA ARG A 229 -8.66 -14.82 -7.72
C ARG A 229 -9.66 -13.69 -7.93
N ARG A 230 -9.25 -12.62 -8.63
CA ARG A 230 -10.16 -11.51 -8.99
C ARG A 230 -11.32 -11.95 -9.87
N ILE A 231 -11.06 -12.83 -10.84
CA ILE A 231 -12.11 -13.42 -11.68
C ILE A 231 -13.05 -14.28 -10.84
N ALA A 232 -12.52 -15.08 -9.91
CA ALA A 232 -13.32 -15.90 -9.02
C ALA A 232 -14.21 -15.08 -8.09
N GLU A 233 -13.70 -13.97 -7.55
CA GLU A 233 -14.48 -13.00 -6.76
C GLU A 233 -15.61 -12.37 -7.59
N GLU A 234 -15.32 -11.98 -8.83
CA GLU A 234 -16.30 -11.42 -9.73
C GLU A 234 -17.35 -12.46 -10.17
N LEU A 235 -16.98 -13.74 -10.22
CA LEU A 235 -17.89 -14.84 -10.51
C LEU A 235 -18.98 -14.98 -9.43
N LEU A 236 -18.67 -14.70 -8.16
CA LEU A 236 -19.67 -14.70 -7.07
C LEU A 236 -20.78 -13.66 -7.30
N ARG A 237 -20.51 -12.61 -8.07
CA ARG A 237 -21.50 -11.58 -8.39
C ARG A 237 -22.45 -11.99 -9.51
N VAL A 238 -22.16 -13.08 -10.24
CA VAL A 238 -23.02 -13.58 -11.32
C VAL A 238 -24.40 -13.98 -10.79
N ASP A 239 -24.48 -14.52 -9.58
CA ASP A 239 -25.76 -14.95 -9.00
C ASP A 239 -26.74 -13.77 -8.78
N TYR A 240 -26.21 -12.57 -8.55
CA TYR A 240 -26.99 -11.35 -8.36
C TYR A 240 -27.17 -10.55 -9.66
N VAL A 241 -26.10 -10.41 -10.44
CA VAL A 241 -26.06 -9.55 -11.64
C VAL A 241 -26.59 -10.27 -12.89
N GLY A 242 -26.48 -11.60 -12.92
CA GLY A 242 -26.79 -12.41 -14.09
C GLY A 242 -26.03 -11.93 -15.34
N THR A 243 -26.74 -11.82 -16.46
CA THR A 243 -26.18 -11.34 -17.74
C THR A 243 -26.56 -9.89 -18.07
N ASN A 244 -27.25 -9.20 -17.16
CA ASN A 244 -27.81 -7.88 -17.40
C ASN A 244 -26.75 -6.78 -17.26
N ARG A 245 -26.31 -6.23 -18.40
CA ARG A 245 -25.32 -5.14 -18.45
C ARG A 245 -25.79 -3.82 -17.84
N GLN A 246 -27.09 -3.66 -17.58
CA GLN A 246 -27.64 -2.45 -16.95
C GLN A 246 -27.52 -2.47 -15.43
N ILE A 247 -27.19 -3.61 -14.81
CA ILE A 247 -26.94 -3.68 -13.37
C ILE A 247 -25.55 -3.10 -13.08
N PHE A 248 -25.50 -2.18 -12.12
CA PHE A 248 -24.31 -1.41 -11.75
C PHE A 248 -23.13 -2.30 -11.30
N GLY A 249 -21.90 -1.80 -11.50
CA GLY A 249 -20.67 -2.43 -10.99
C GLY A 249 -19.93 -3.35 -11.96
N CYS A 250 -20.18 -3.23 -13.27
CA CYS A 250 -19.47 -3.95 -14.34
C CYS A 250 -18.16 -3.25 -14.77
N THR A 251 -17.33 -2.82 -13.82
CA THR A 251 -16.16 -1.95 -14.09
C THR A 251 -14.83 -2.71 -14.16
N LEU A 252 -14.83 -4.03 -13.90
CA LEU A 252 -13.61 -4.83 -13.86
C LEU A 252 -12.89 -4.85 -15.23
N ARG A 253 -13.66 -4.83 -16.32
CA ARG A 253 -13.14 -4.75 -17.70
C ARG A 253 -12.35 -3.49 -17.95
N THR A 254 -12.88 -2.34 -17.55
CA THR A 254 -12.25 -1.04 -17.82
C THR A 254 -11.12 -0.74 -16.84
N SER A 255 -11.29 -1.10 -15.56
CA SER A 255 -10.32 -0.75 -14.50
C SER A 255 -9.21 -1.79 -14.28
N TYR A 256 -9.47 -3.07 -14.56
CA TYR A 256 -8.49 -4.16 -14.43
C TYR A 256 -8.20 -4.88 -15.75
N GLY A 257 -9.02 -4.76 -16.79
CA GLY A 257 -8.82 -5.52 -18.03
C GLY A 257 -9.16 -7.00 -17.88
N LEU A 258 -10.07 -7.33 -16.95
CA LEU A 258 -10.53 -8.69 -16.66
C LEU A 258 -12.03 -8.82 -16.99
N PRO A 259 -12.53 -10.04 -17.27
CA PRO A 259 -13.95 -10.26 -17.52
C PRO A 259 -14.79 -9.89 -16.29
N TYR A 260 -15.87 -9.16 -16.50
CA TYR A 260 -16.77 -8.71 -15.44
C TYR A 260 -17.99 -9.63 -15.29
N ALA A 261 -18.77 -9.48 -14.22
CA ALA A 261 -19.83 -10.40 -13.84
C ALA A 261 -20.78 -10.77 -15.00
N CYS A 262 -21.28 -9.82 -15.80
CA CYS A 262 -22.19 -10.17 -16.90
C CYS A 262 -21.53 -10.98 -18.03
N GLU A 263 -20.23 -10.81 -18.27
CA GLU A 263 -19.51 -11.63 -19.26
C GLU A 263 -19.28 -13.03 -18.71
N LEU A 264 -18.86 -13.13 -17.45
CA LEU A 264 -18.70 -14.40 -16.75
C LEU A 264 -20.01 -15.19 -16.72
N GLY A 265 -21.15 -14.52 -16.45
CA GLY A 265 -22.46 -15.15 -16.47
C GLY A 265 -22.84 -15.74 -17.83
N ARG A 266 -22.38 -15.15 -18.94
CA ARG A 266 -22.59 -15.72 -20.28
C ARG A 266 -21.75 -16.97 -20.50
N TYR A 267 -20.50 -16.97 -20.04
CA TYR A 267 -19.65 -18.15 -20.12
C TYR A 267 -20.19 -19.30 -19.27
N THR A 268 -20.64 -19.01 -18.06
CA THR A 268 -21.29 -19.99 -17.17
C THR A 268 -22.55 -20.56 -17.81
N LEU A 269 -23.46 -19.73 -18.33
CA LEU A 269 -24.69 -20.20 -18.99
C LEU A 269 -24.41 -21.01 -20.26
N GLY A 270 -23.37 -20.64 -21.02
CA GLY A 270 -22.97 -21.34 -22.23
C GLY A 270 -22.15 -22.61 -21.98
N GLY A 271 -21.72 -22.87 -20.75
CA GLY A 271 -20.79 -23.96 -20.43
C GLY A 271 -19.41 -23.80 -21.10
N ILE A 272 -19.01 -22.57 -21.42
CA ILE A 272 -17.78 -22.27 -22.16
C ILE A 272 -16.71 -21.84 -21.15
N PRO A 273 -15.47 -22.37 -21.21
CA PRO A 273 -14.36 -21.86 -20.43
C PRO A 273 -14.06 -20.39 -20.74
N ILE A 274 -13.50 -19.66 -19.77
CA ILE A 274 -13.17 -18.25 -19.97
C ILE A 274 -12.08 -18.12 -21.07
N PRO A 275 -12.33 -17.35 -22.15
CA PRO A 275 -11.32 -17.12 -23.18
C PRO A 275 -10.10 -16.38 -22.64
N ILE A 276 -8.90 -16.82 -23.01
CA ILE A 276 -7.66 -16.16 -22.59
C ILE A 276 -7.53 -14.74 -23.17
N ASP A 277 -8.12 -14.47 -24.34
CA ASP A 277 -8.11 -13.15 -24.97
C ASP A 277 -8.98 -12.12 -24.26
N ASP A 278 -9.90 -12.58 -23.42
CA ASP A 278 -10.65 -11.73 -22.51
C ASP A 278 -9.84 -11.34 -21.27
N VAL A 279 -8.58 -11.78 -21.14
CA VAL A 279 -7.70 -11.38 -20.06
C VAL A 279 -6.62 -10.45 -20.62
N HIS A 280 -6.58 -9.22 -20.11
CA HIS A 280 -5.62 -8.22 -20.56
C HIS A 280 -4.17 -8.72 -20.44
N VAL A 281 -3.33 -8.39 -21.43
CA VAL A 281 -1.93 -8.86 -21.56
C VAL A 281 -1.09 -8.64 -20.30
N HIS A 282 -1.39 -7.61 -19.51
CA HIS A 282 -0.77 -7.38 -18.21
C HIS A 282 -0.80 -8.64 -17.33
N TRP A 283 -1.96 -9.28 -17.18
CA TRP A 283 -2.16 -10.44 -16.30
C TRP A 283 -1.64 -11.75 -16.87
N ARG A 284 -1.40 -11.79 -18.18
CA ARG A 284 -0.78 -12.91 -18.90
C ARG A 284 0.75 -12.91 -18.80
N LYS A 285 1.35 -11.79 -18.36
CA LYS A 285 2.81 -11.65 -18.28
C LYS A 285 3.36 -12.35 -17.04
N LEU A 286 3.85 -13.57 -17.22
CA LEU A 286 4.50 -14.39 -16.17
C LEU A 286 6.01 -14.53 -16.35
N THR A 287 6.63 -13.59 -17.09
CA THR A 287 8.08 -13.53 -17.21
C THR A 287 8.56 -12.08 -17.25
N MET A 288 9.79 -11.88 -16.77
CA MET A 288 10.52 -10.61 -16.90
C MET A 288 11.40 -10.61 -18.15
N GLU A 289 11.58 -11.75 -18.80
CA GLU A 289 12.34 -11.88 -20.04
C GLU A 289 11.53 -11.26 -21.17
N VAL A 290 12.21 -10.44 -21.98
CA VAL A 290 11.65 -9.89 -23.19
C VAL A 290 12.03 -10.86 -24.30
N GLU A 291 11.06 -11.47 -24.95
CA GLU A 291 11.29 -11.93 -26.32
C GLU A 291 11.64 -10.68 -27.11
N LEU A 292 12.93 -10.49 -27.38
CA LEU A 292 13.37 -9.48 -28.33
C LEU A 292 12.86 -9.97 -29.68
N GLU A 293 11.62 -9.63 -30.02
CA GLU A 293 11.25 -9.53 -31.41
C GLU A 293 12.30 -8.62 -32.03
N VAL A 294 12.98 -9.13 -33.05
CA VAL A 294 13.98 -8.40 -33.83
C VAL A 294 13.24 -7.21 -34.41
N ASP A 295 13.24 -6.09 -33.70
CA ASP A 295 12.71 -4.84 -34.20
C ASP A 295 13.54 -4.57 -35.46
N THR A 296 12.85 -4.53 -36.58
CA THR A 296 13.38 -3.99 -37.84
C THR A 296 13.53 -2.47 -37.76
N ASP A 297 13.52 -1.90 -36.55
CA ASP A 297 13.82 -0.50 -36.27
C ASP A 297 15.29 -0.26 -36.62
N ASP A 298 15.48 0.50 -37.69
CA ASP A 298 16.75 0.96 -38.19
C ASP A 298 17.61 1.47 -37.03
N GLY A 299 18.80 0.89 -36.86
CA GLY A 299 19.78 1.23 -35.82
C GLY A 299 20.23 2.69 -35.80
N SER A 300 19.70 3.56 -36.68
CA SER A 300 19.90 5.01 -36.68
C SER A 300 19.60 5.71 -35.34
N LYS A 301 18.74 5.15 -34.49
CA LYS A 301 18.47 5.71 -33.14
C LYS A 301 19.52 5.35 -32.07
N VAL A 302 20.38 4.37 -32.35
CA VAL A 302 21.47 3.92 -31.47
C VAL A 302 22.84 4.34 -32.06
N ASP A 303 22.83 5.09 -33.16
CA ASP A 303 24.05 5.59 -33.80
C ASP A 303 24.79 6.59 -32.91
N MET A 304 25.92 6.15 -32.35
CA MET A 304 26.80 7.00 -31.54
C MET A 304 27.69 7.93 -32.36
N THR A 305 27.70 7.83 -33.69
CA THR A 305 28.67 8.56 -34.54
C THR A 305 28.58 10.08 -34.32
N CYS A 306 27.37 10.65 -34.31
CA CYS A 306 27.16 12.08 -34.06
C CYS A 306 27.64 12.52 -32.66
N ALA A 307 27.38 11.71 -31.63
CA ALA A 307 27.81 12.00 -30.26
C ALA A 307 29.34 11.91 -30.09
N LEU A 308 29.97 10.92 -30.74
CA LEU A 308 31.42 10.75 -30.75
C LEU A 308 32.11 11.88 -31.53
N ASP A 309 31.54 12.34 -32.63
CA ASP A 309 32.07 13.47 -33.41
C ASP A 309 32.06 14.76 -32.60
N GLU A 310 30.98 15.05 -31.88
CA GLU A 310 30.88 16.25 -31.06
C GLU A 310 31.83 16.19 -29.85
N LEU A 311 31.96 15.01 -29.25
CA LEU A 311 32.96 14.75 -28.20
C LEU A 311 34.38 14.94 -28.73
N TRP A 312 34.69 14.49 -29.95
CA TRP A 312 35.98 14.69 -30.60
C TRP A 312 36.26 16.16 -30.93
N LYS A 313 35.26 16.91 -31.42
CA LYS A 313 35.40 18.36 -31.63
C LYS A 313 35.73 19.08 -30.33
N ARG A 314 35.00 18.76 -29.26
CA ARG A 314 35.23 19.30 -27.91
C ARG A 314 36.60 18.91 -27.38
N PHE A 315 37.06 17.68 -27.61
CA PHE A 315 38.40 17.26 -27.23
C PHE A 315 39.49 18.10 -27.92
N ARG A 316 39.35 18.36 -29.22
CA ARG A 316 40.35 19.13 -29.98
C ARG A 316 40.47 20.58 -29.51
N SER A 317 39.36 21.21 -29.12
CA SER A 317 39.32 22.62 -28.68
C SER A 317 39.87 22.87 -27.28
N LEU A 318 40.09 21.82 -26.47
CA LEU A 318 40.64 21.93 -25.12
C LEU A 318 42.17 22.10 -25.12
N ASP A 319 42.67 22.71 -24.05
CA ASP A 319 44.09 22.75 -23.73
C ASP A 319 44.61 21.37 -23.26
N VAL A 320 45.91 21.25 -22.99
CA VAL A 320 46.54 19.96 -22.63
C VAL A 320 45.94 19.37 -21.36
N ILE A 321 45.57 20.21 -20.39
CA ILE A 321 44.97 19.79 -19.12
C ILE A 321 43.55 19.27 -19.36
N GLY A 322 42.71 20.02 -20.07
CA GLY A 322 41.34 19.62 -20.42
C GLY A 322 41.30 18.37 -21.31
N LYS A 323 42.27 18.21 -22.21
CA LYS A 323 42.43 16.98 -23.00
C LYS A 323 42.74 15.78 -22.13
N ARG A 324 43.66 15.90 -21.16
CA ARG A 324 44.00 14.81 -20.25
C ARG A 324 42.80 14.39 -19.39
N GLU A 325 42.05 15.36 -18.87
CA GLU A 325 40.83 15.12 -18.09
C GLU A 325 39.74 14.44 -18.92
N LEU A 326 39.41 14.98 -20.10
CA LEU A 326 38.37 14.41 -20.96
C LEU A 326 38.76 13.00 -21.45
N LYS A 327 40.03 12.78 -21.80
CA LYS A 327 40.55 11.45 -22.13
C LYS A 327 40.38 10.48 -20.97
N SER A 328 40.69 10.89 -19.74
CA SER A 328 40.52 10.04 -18.55
C SER A 328 39.07 9.56 -18.43
N ARG A 329 38.10 10.48 -18.52
CA ARG A 329 36.67 10.15 -18.41
C ARG A 329 36.17 9.23 -19.53
N VAL A 330 36.63 9.44 -20.76
CA VAL A 330 36.30 8.57 -21.89
C VAL A 330 36.91 7.19 -21.69
N CYS A 331 38.14 7.10 -21.18
CA CYS A 331 38.78 5.84 -20.84
C CYS A 331 38.05 5.11 -19.70
N GLU A 332 37.54 5.81 -18.70
CA GLU A 332 36.72 5.22 -17.63
C GLU A 332 35.42 4.60 -18.18
N LEU A 333 34.80 5.26 -19.17
CA LEU A 333 33.59 4.74 -19.84
C LEU A 333 33.90 3.55 -20.76
N ALA A 334 35.01 3.60 -21.50
CA ALA A 334 35.41 2.54 -22.43
C ALA A 334 36.01 1.31 -21.73
N TYR A 335 36.64 1.51 -20.56
CA TYR A 335 37.38 0.48 -19.82
C TYR A 335 37.03 0.52 -18.32
N PRO A 336 35.78 0.20 -17.93
CA PRO A 336 35.30 0.34 -16.55
C PRO A 336 36.04 -0.53 -15.52
N THR A 337 36.74 -1.58 -15.97
CA THR A 337 37.58 -2.46 -15.13
C THR A 337 38.97 -1.88 -14.81
N MET A 338 39.38 -0.80 -15.48
CA MET A 338 40.70 -0.18 -15.30
C MET A 338 40.66 1.07 -14.41
N THR A 339 39.49 1.46 -13.89
CA THR A 339 39.32 2.65 -13.04
C THR A 339 39.67 2.34 -11.57
N PRO A 340 40.75 2.91 -11.01
CA PRO A 340 41.02 2.79 -9.59
C PRO A 340 40.05 3.69 -8.82
N LEU A 341 38.95 3.13 -8.34
CA LEU A 341 38.05 3.82 -7.41
C LEU A 341 38.74 3.96 -6.05
N CYS A 342 39.58 4.98 -5.89
CA CYS A 342 40.04 5.40 -4.57
C CYS A 342 39.05 6.41 -3.97
N PRO A 343 38.56 6.20 -2.74
CA PRO A 343 37.79 7.23 -2.04
C PRO A 343 38.64 8.50 -1.88
N PRO A 344 38.03 9.70 -1.85
CA PRO A 344 38.77 10.95 -1.64
C PRO A 344 39.59 10.86 -0.34
N PRO A 345 40.83 11.37 -0.32
CA PRO A 345 41.74 11.23 0.83
C PRO A 345 41.26 11.96 2.09
N GLU A 346 40.29 12.88 1.99
CA GLU A 346 39.70 13.55 3.15
C GLU A 346 38.17 13.57 3.12
N LYS A 347 37.57 13.31 4.29
CA LYS A 347 36.16 13.58 4.56
C LYS A 347 35.96 15.10 4.54
N LEU A 348 35.51 15.65 3.41
CA LEU A 348 34.97 17.00 3.37
C LEU A 348 33.85 17.11 4.41
N LYS A 349 34.01 18.00 5.40
CA LYS A 349 32.94 18.38 6.31
C LYS A 349 31.86 19.08 5.51
N THR A 350 30.89 18.32 4.99
CA THR A 350 29.67 18.88 4.44
C THR A 350 28.91 19.53 5.60
N LYS A 351 28.60 20.82 5.46
CA LYS A 351 27.69 21.50 6.37
C LYS A 351 26.35 20.77 6.27
N GLY A 352 26.04 19.93 7.26
CA GLY A 352 24.70 19.40 7.45
C GLY A 352 23.72 20.57 7.37
N GLY A 353 22.65 20.39 6.59
CA GLY A 353 21.70 21.44 6.26
C GLY A 353 21.35 22.29 7.48
N VAL A 354 21.79 23.54 7.46
CA VAL A 354 21.46 24.50 8.52
C VAL A 354 19.95 24.71 8.47
N LYS A 355 19.24 24.29 9.52
CA LYS A 355 17.88 24.77 9.80
C LYS A 355 17.96 26.29 10.04
N LYS A 356 17.83 27.11 9.00
CA LYS A 356 17.61 28.55 9.20
C LYS A 356 16.16 28.75 9.61
N LYS A 357 15.96 29.11 10.88
CA LYS A 357 14.74 29.74 11.37
C LYS A 357 14.62 31.14 10.75
N GLY A 358 13.48 31.43 10.11
CA GLY A 358 12.93 32.77 9.96
C GLY A 358 13.44 33.65 8.80
N LYS A 359 12.66 33.71 7.72
CA LYS A 359 11.97 34.90 7.16
C LYS A 359 11.31 34.47 5.84
N LYS A 360 9.99 34.64 5.72
CA LYS A 360 9.25 34.41 4.46
C LYS A 360 9.69 35.46 3.43
N PRO A 361 10.19 35.07 2.25
CA PRO A 361 10.08 35.92 1.07
C PRO A 361 8.61 35.94 0.64
N ALA A 362 8.09 37.12 0.33
CA ALA A 362 6.83 37.24 -0.40
C ALA A 362 7.05 36.74 -1.84
N GLU A 363 6.00 36.14 -2.42
CA GLU A 363 5.92 35.54 -3.77
C GLU A 363 6.53 34.13 -3.92
N TYR A 364 5.82 33.11 -3.41
CA TYR A 364 5.94 31.72 -3.89
C TYR A 364 4.57 31.03 -3.75
N GLU A 365 3.89 30.81 -4.87
CA GLU A 365 2.55 30.17 -4.95
C GLU A 365 2.59 28.65 -5.23
N PHE A 366 3.76 28.00 -5.13
CA PHE A 366 3.89 26.57 -5.39
C PHE A 366 4.68 25.90 -4.26
N TYR A 367 3.98 25.43 -3.23
CA TYR A 367 4.50 24.50 -2.24
C TYR A 367 3.70 23.20 -2.30
N ARG A 368 4.40 22.06 -2.27
CA ARG A 368 3.84 20.77 -1.87
C ARG A 368 3.15 20.96 -0.53
N ASP A 369 1.84 20.70 -0.45
CA ASP A 369 1.09 20.73 0.82
C ASP A 369 1.50 19.51 1.66
N PRO A 370 2.38 19.67 2.67
CA PRO A 370 2.81 18.54 3.47
C PRO A 370 1.63 18.15 4.36
N SER A 371 1.17 16.89 4.30
CA SER A 371 0.02 16.48 5.11
C SER A 371 0.28 16.78 6.59
N TYR A 372 -0.71 17.25 7.34
CA TYR A 372 -0.57 17.56 8.79
C TYR A 372 0.04 16.39 9.59
N HIS A 373 -0.12 15.15 9.12
CA HIS A 373 0.52 13.99 9.73
C HIS A 373 2.04 13.91 9.49
N GLU A 374 2.61 14.50 8.44
CA GLU A 374 4.07 14.63 8.29
C GLU A 374 4.67 15.57 9.36
N TYR A 375 3.88 16.54 9.87
CA TYR A 375 4.25 17.35 11.03
C TYR A 375 4.15 16.56 12.34
N VAL A 376 3.12 15.72 12.51
CA VAL A 376 2.90 14.89 13.71
C VAL A 376 3.82 13.66 13.77
N ASN A 377 4.10 12.99 12.64
CA ASN A 377 5.04 11.86 12.56
C ASN A 377 6.50 12.27 12.81
N LYS A 378 6.82 13.55 12.59
CA LYS A 378 8.10 14.11 13.04
C LYS A 378 8.19 14.22 14.57
N ALA A 379 7.05 14.21 15.28
CA ALA A 379 6.95 14.31 16.73
C ALA A 379 6.68 12.95 17.44
N SER A 380 6.38 11.87 16.71
CA SER A 380 6.06 10.54 17.27
C SER A 380 6.92 9.44 16.65
N GLN A 381 8.22 9.44 16.97
CA GLN A 381 9.08 8.28 16.74
C GLN A 381 8.99 7.36 17.97
N SER A 382 8.16 6.33 17.91
CA SER A 382 8.15 5.30 18.95
C SER A 382 9.47 4.51 18.93
N SER A 383 9.98 4.19 20.13
CA SER A 383 11.20 3.39 20.38
C SER A 383 11.15 1.98 19.77
N GLN A 384 9.98 1.54 19.30
CA GLN A 384 9.73 0.20 18.76
C GLN A 384 10.07 0.04 17.27
N ARG A 385 10.18 1.13 16.51
CA ARG A 385 10.42 1.06 15.04
C ARG A 385 11.72 0.34 14.66
N SER A 386 12.75 0.40 15.50
CA SER A 386 14.04 -0.27 15.27
C SER A 386 14.00 -1.80 15.45
N TYR A 387 12.93 -2.30 16.06
CA TYR A 387 12.71 -3.72 16.36
C TYR A 387 11.75 -4.41 15.38
N ILE A 388 11.17 -3.70 14.42
CA ILE A 388 10.32 -4.33 13.38
C ILE A 388 11.24 -4.97 12.32
N GLU A 389 11.12 -6.28 12.14
CA GLU A 389 11.83 -7.04 11.10
C GLU A 389 11.04 -7.03 9.79
N ASP A 390 9.75 -7.28 9.86
CA ASP A 390 8.88 -7.39 8.69
C ASP A 390 7.43 -7.00 9.03
N VAL A 391 6.67 -6.61 8.00
CA VAL A 391 5.24 -6.35 8.11
C VAL A 391 4.56 -7.15 7.02
N VAL A 392 3.81 -8.17 7.44
CA VAL A 392 3.10 -9.06 6.52
C VAL A 392 1.69 -8.55 6.36
N ASN A 393 1.34 -8.29 5.11
CA ASN A 393 0.00 -7.86 4.75
C ASN A 393 -0.84 -9.08 4.38
N VAL A 394 -2.07 -9.17 4.91
CA VAL A 394 -3.04 -10.20 4.58
C VAL A 394 -4.03 -9.72 3.51
N GLU A 395 -4.64 -10.63 2.76
CA GLU A 395 -5.53 -10.31 1.63
C GLU A 395 -6.70 -9.37 2.03
N SER A 396 -7.02 -8.42 1.14
CA SER A 396 -7.75 -7.20 1.48
C SER A 396 -9.27 -7.26 1.21
N TYR A 397 -10.01 -8.14 1.89
CA TYR A 397 -11.47 -8.20 1.79
C TYR A 397 -12.16 -8.41 3.14
N GLY A 398 -12.64 -7.31 3.76
CA GLY A 398 -13.70 -7.29 4.77
C GLY A 398 -13.53 -8.11 6.05
N ASN A 399 -12.36 -8.71 6.33
CA ASN A 399 -12.11 -9.58 7.48
C ASN A 399 -10.65 -9.48 7.99
N TYR A 400 -9.96 -8.36 7.70
CA TYR A 400 -8.50 -8.22 7.78
C TYR A 400 -7.91 -8.67 9.12
N GLY A 401 -8.50 -8.21 10.23
CA GLY A 401 -7.97 -8.51 11.56
C GLY A 401 -8.06 -9.99 11.93
N PHE A 402 -9.17 -10.66 11.61
CA PHE A 402 -9.30 -12.10 11.87
C PHE A 402 -8.39 -12.94 10.98
N ARG A 403 -8.13 -12.51 9.74
CA ARG A 403 -7.13 -13.15 8.86
C ARG A 403 -5.71 -13.02 9.41
N VAL A 404 -5.36 -11.85 9.97
CA VAL A 404 -4.08 -11.66 10.66
C VAL A 404 -3.94 -12.63 11.84
N ILE A 405 -4.98 -12.76 12.67
CA ILE A 405 -4.96 -13.67 13.82
C ILE A 405 -4.90 -15.14 13.36
N ALA A 406 -5.62 -15.52 12.30
CA ALA A 406 -5.58 -16.86 11.74
C ALA A 406 -4.19 -17.22 11.20
N SER A 407 -3.54 -16.29 10.49
CA SER A 407 -2.16 -16.42 10.03
C SER A 407 -1.18 -16.60 11.19
N LEU A 408 -1.24 -15.73 12.20
CA LEU A 408 -0.39 -15.78 13.39
C LEU A 408 -0.56 -17.07 14.20
N HIS A 409 -1.77 -17.64 14.19
CA HIS A 409 -2.07 -18.89 14.87
C HIS A 409 -1.70 -20.15 14.06
N GLY A 410 -1.36 -19.99 12.78
CA GLY A 410 -0.93 -21.09 11.92
C GLY A 410 -2.05 -21.77 11.13
N TYR A 411 -3.26 -21.20 11.12
CA TYR A 411 -4.36 -21.69 10.26
C TYR A 411 -4.22 -21.21 8.81
N GLY A 412 -3.34 -20.24 8.55
CA GLY A 412 -3.30 -19.50 7.30
C GLY A 412 -4.42 -18.46 7.22
N GLU A 413 -4.32 -17.53 6.27
CA GLU A 413 -5.24 -16.39 6.16
C GLU A 413 -6.71 -16.81 5.91
N ASP A 414 -6.96 -17.98 5.32
CA ASP A 414 -8.31 -18.51 5.07
C ASP A 414 -8.98 -19.09 6.32
N GLY A 415 -8.24 -19.27 7.41
CA GLY A 415 -8.75 -19.74 8.69
C GLY A 415 -9.55 -18.70 9.50
N TRP A 416 -9.79 -17.50 8.96
CA TRP A 416 -10.45 -16.39 9.69
C TRP A 416 -11.84 -16.76 10.25
N SER A 417 -12.61 -17.59 9.54
CA SER A 417 -13.94 -18.04 10.00
C SER A 417 -13.85 -18.97 11.23
N MET A 418 -12.75 -19.71 11.38
CA MET A 418 -12.47 -20.49 12.59
C MET A 418 -12.21 -19.55 13.76
N VAL A 419 -11.46 -18.47 13.54
CA VAL A 419 -11.20 -17.47 14.58
C VAL A 419 -12.50 -16.85 15.10
N HIS A 420 -13.44 -16.49 14.22
CA HIS A 420 -14.78 -16.03 14.64
C HIS A 420 -15.50 -17.04 15.54
N ARG A 421 -15.56 -18.30 15.09
CA ARG A 421 -16.24 -19.38 15.85
C ARG A 421 -15.60 -19.56 17.23
N GLU A 422 -14.28 -19.59 17.29
CA GLU A 422 -13.54 -19.82 18.53
C GLU A 422 -13.67 -18.68 19.53
N LEU A 423 -13.63 -17.43 19.08
CA LEU A 423 -13.89 -16.28 19.93
C LEU A 423 -15.37 -16.22 20.35
N GLY A 424 -16.29 -16.64 19.48
CA GLY A 424 -17.71 -16.81 19.80
C GLY A 424 -17.96 -17.86 20.89
N LEU A 425 -17.18 -18.95 20.90
CA LEU A 425 -17.22 -19.95 21.96
C LEU A 425 -16.60 -19.44 23.26
N GLU A 426 -15.51 -18.67 23.18
CA GLU A 426 -14.83 -18.05 24.33
C GLU A 426 -15.77 -17.11 25.10
N ILE A 427 -16.52 -16.24 24.41
CA ILE A 427 -17.38 -15.24 25.05
C ILE A 427 -18.67 -15.82 25.68
N ILE A 428 -19.05 -17.05 25.31
CA ILE A 428 -20.20 -17.76 25.89
C ILE A 428 -19.80 -18.81 26.93
N ASP A 429 -18.50 -19.00 27.17
CA ASP A 429 -18.00 -19.93 28.16
C ASP A 429 -18.55 -19.57 29.56
N LYS A 430 -19.27 -20.50 30.17
CA LYS A 430 -19.96 -20.30 31.45
C LYS A 430 -18.97 -20.08 32.59
N ASP A 431 -17.79 -20.66 32.52
CA ASP A 431 -16.76 -20.50 33.55
C ASP A 431 -16.13 -19.11 33.53
N ARG A 432 -16.30 -18.38 32.41
CA ARG A 432 -15.73 -17.04 32.17
C ARG A 432 -16.79 -15.97 31.93
N SER A 433 -18.08 -16.29 32.00
CA SER A 433 -19.14 -15.33 31.67
C SER A 433 -19.05 -14.07 32.54
N THR A 434 -18.81 -14.23 33.85
CA THR A 434 -18.71 -13.12 34.79
C THR A 434 -17.52 -12.19 34.53
N LEU A 435 -16.49 -12.67 33.82
CA LEU A 435 -15.36 -11.85 33.39
C LEU A 435 -15.77 -10.97 32.21
N TYR A 436 -16.36 -11.55 31.17
CA TYR A 436 -16.79 -10.81 29.99
C TYR A 436 -17.99 -9.89 30.26
N ASP A 437 -18.88 -10.26 31.18
CA ASP A 437 -19.95 -9.38 31.69
C ASP A 437 -19.36 -8.10 32.30
N LYS A 438 -18.24 -8.21 33.04
CA LYS A 438 -17.57 -7.05 33.65
C LYS A 438 -16.76 -6.24 32.63
N LEU A 439 -16.06 -6.92 31.72
CA LEU A 439 -15.23 -6.27 30.69
C LEU A 439 -16.08 -5.48 29.69
N PHE A 440 -17.16 -6.07 29.20
CA PHE A 440 -17.99 -5.46 28.15
C PHE A 440 -19.23 -4.74 28.71
N SER A 441 -19.57 -4.93 29.98
CA SER A 441 -20.72 -4.28 30.62
C SER A 441 -21.99 -4.43 29.76
N ASN A 442 -22.61 -3.32 29.33
CA ASN A 442 -23.81 -3.32 28.49
C ASN A 442 -23.57 -3.70 27.02
N ARG A 443 -22.32 -3.84 26.57
CA ARG A 443 -21.96 -4.14 25.17
C ARG A 443 -21.73 -5.63 24.89
N LEU A 444 -21.93 -6.52 25.87
CA LEU A 444 -21.68 -7.95 25.68
C LEU A 444 -22.48 -8.56 24.52
N LEU A 445 -23.75 -8.16 24.37
CA LEU A 445 -24.60 -8.63 23.27
C LEU A 445 -24.09 -8.15 21.91
N GLU A 446 -23.67 -6.88 21.82
CA GLU A 446 -23.08 -6.28 20.62
C GLU A 446 -21.81 -7.04 20.19
N VAL A 447 -20.89 -7.32 21.13
CA VAL A 447 -19.67 -8.07 20.85
C VAL A 447 -20.00 -9.51 20.43
N ARG A 448 -20.99 -10.16 21.05
CA ARG A 448 -21.45 -11.50 20.64
C ARG A 448 -22.00 -11.50 19.22
N GLU A 449 -22.87 -10.55 18.90
CA GLU A 449 -23.44 -10.41 17.55
C GLU A 449 -22.35 -10.11 16.51
N SER A 450 -21.33 -9.34 16.85
CA SER A 450 -20.20 -9.04 15.95
C SER A 450 -19.41 -10.29 15.54
N LEU A 451 -19.35 -11.32 16.40
CA LEU A 451 -18.63 -12.57 16.14
C LEU A 451 -19.44 -13.60 15.34
N MET A 452 -20.75 -13.41 15.22
CA MET A 452 -21.65 -14.30 14.48
C MET A 452 -21.63 -13.97 12.99
N ILE A 453 -20.96 -14.80 12.18
CA ILE A 453 -20.86 -14.62 10.72
C ILE A 453 -22.07 -15.23 10.00
N GLU A 454 -22.57 -14.52 8.98
CA GLU A 454 -23.78 -14.93 8.23
C GLU A 454 -23.45 -15.69 6.93
N SER A 455 -22.21 -15.56 6.44
CA SER A 455 -21.71 -16.24 5.25
C SER A 455 -20.18 -16.38 5.28
N PHE A 456 -19.62 -17.23 4.42
CA PHE A 456 -18.16 -17.40 4.29
C PHE A 456 -17.49 -16.35 3.39
N GLY A 457 -18.18 -15.24 3.09
CA GLY A 457 -17.70 -14.13 2.27
C GLY A 457 -17.28 -12.90 3.08
N SER A 458 -17.10 -11.76 2.38
CA SER A 458 -16.84 -10.46 3.01
C SER A 458 -17.94 -10.13 4.03
N GLN A 459 -17.55 -9.83 5.26
CA GLN A 459 -18.49 -9.42 6.30
C GLN A 459 -18.64 -7.89 6.32
N PRO A 460 -19.80 -7.37 6.75
CA PRO A 460 -20.00 -5.94 6.90
C PRO A 460 -19.19 -5.38 8.09
N PRO A 461 -18.92 -4.06 8.15
CA PRO A 461 -18.00 -3.46 9.12
C PRO A 461 -18.29 -3.76 10.60
N GLU A 462 -19.55 -4.01 10.94
CA GLU A 462 -20.02 -4.33 12.29
C GLU A 462 -19.50 -5.70 12.78
N LYS A 463 -19.02 -6.54 11.86
CA LYS A 463 -18.46 -7.87 12.14
C LYS A 463 -16.94 -7.88 12.09
N TRP A 464 -16.28 -6.74 11.87
CA TRP A 464 -14.82 -6.68 11.75
C TRP A 464 -14.12 -6.77 13.11
N LEU A 465 -12.83 -7.13 13.09
CA LEU A 465 -12.02 -7.13 14.30
C LEU A 465 -11.90 -5.71 14.86
N THR A 466 -12.49 -5.49 16.03
CA THR A 466 -12.45 -4.23 16.76
C THR A 466 -11.59 -4.38 18.03
N LEU A 467 -10.69 -3.42 18.24
CA LEU A 467 -10.00 -3.25 19.52
C LEU A 467 -10.56 -2.01 20.23
N PRO A 468 -10.80 -2.07 21.55
CA PRO A 468 -10.41 -3.14 22.49
C PRO A 468 -11.47 -4.25 22.67
N ASP A 469 -12.47 -4.39 21.80
CA ASP A 469 -13.58 -5.32 22.08
C ASP A 469 -13.19 -6.80 21.96
N MET A 470 -12.15 -7.13 21.20
CA MET A 470 -11.77 -8.51 20.90
C MET A 470 -10.35 -8.90 21.36
N ASP A 471 -9.60 -7.98 21.98
CA ASP A 471 -8.21 -8.22 22.42
C ASP A 471 -8.09 -9.33 23.47
N TYR A 472 -8.89 -9.25 24.54
CA TYR A 472 -8.85 -10.21 25.64
C TYR A 472 -9.46 -11.55 25.27
N LEU A 473 -10.42 -11.56 24.34
CA LEU A 473 -10.94 -12.79 23.76
C LEU A 473 -9.80 -13.53 23.05
N ILE A 474 -9.02 -12.84 22.22
CA ILE A 474 -7.86 -13.43 21.52
C ILE A 474 -6.80 -13.90 22.52
N ALA A 475 -6.42 -13.04 23.46
CA ALA A 475 -5.38 -13.35 24.45
C ALA A 475 -5.77 -14.58 25.31
N ASN A 476 -7.02 -14.66 25.76
CA ASN A 476 -7.52 -15.79 26.56
C ASN A 476 -7.68 -17.06 25.73
N ARG A 477 -8.36 -16.97 24.58
CA ARG A 477 -8.70 -18.12 23.75
C ARG A 477 -7.46 -18.87 23.26
N TYR A 478 -6.47 -18.13 22.78
CA TYR A 478 -5.25 -18.71 22.22
C TYR A 478 -4.09 -18.77 23.22
N ASN A 479 -4.27 -18.27 24.44
CA ASN A 479 -3.25 -18.18 25.47
C ASN A 479 -1.95 -17.51 24.97
N VAL A 480 -2.09 -16.32 24.41
CA VAL A 480 -0.99 -15.55 23.79
C VAL A 480 -0.84 -14.16 24.41
N VAL A 481 0.34 -13.57 24.25
CA VAL A 481 0.52 -12.13 24.50
C VAL A 481 0.16 -11.38 23.23
N LEU A 482 -0.95 -10.65 23.22
CA LEU A 482 -1.32 -9.83 22.08
C LEU A 482 -0.72 -8.42 22.24
N VAL A 483 0.02 -7.98 21.23
CA VAL A 483 0.67 -6.67 21.16
C VAL A 483 0.07 -5.90 19.99
N CYS A 484 -0.62 -4.79 20.29
CA CYS A 484 -1.12 -3.88 19.28
C CYS A 484 -0.15 -2.70 19.12
N LEU A 485 0.37 -2.50 17.92
CA LEU A 485 1.26 -1.41 17.55
C LEU A 485 0.47 -0.38 16.72
N GLY A 486 0.34 0.85 17.21
CA GLY A 486 -0.45 1.89 16.53
C GLY A 486 -1.11 2.85 17.51
N ASN A 487 -2.38 3.19 17.27
CA ASN A 487 -3.19 3.96 18.20
C ASN A 487 -4.51 3.20 18.50
N PRO A 488 -4.65 2.55 19.68
CA PRO A 488 -3.70 2.54 20.80
C PRO A 488 -2.51 1.59 20.59
N CYS A 489 -1.37 1.91 21.23
CA CYS A 489 -0.18 1.06 21.29
C CYS A 489 -0.13 0.36 22.66
N MET A 490 -0.54 -0.91 22.75
CA MET A 490 -0.86 -1.59 24.01
C MET A 490 -0.52 -3.08 23.99
N THR A 491 -0.30 -3.63 25.18
CA THR A 491 -0.09 -5.07 25.41
C THR A 491 -1.24 -5.68 26.20
N PHE A 492 -1.74 -6.82 25.73
CA PHE A 492 -2.82 -7.59 26.33
C PHE A 492 -2.31 -8.97 26.72
N PHE A 493 -2.28 -9.21 28.03
CA PHE A 493 -2.00 -10.53 28.58
C PHE A 493 -3.30 -11.31 28.78
N PRO A 494 -3.24 -12.66 28.78
CA PRO A 494 -4.36 -13.48 29.22
C PRO A 494 -4.81 -13.08 30.63
N MET A 495 -6.12 -13.12 30.87
CA MET A 495 -6.77 -12.79 32.15
C MET A 495 -7.12 -14.01 32.99
N THR A 496 -7.08 -15.22 32.42
CA THR A 496 -7.50 -16.47 33.09
C THR A 496 -6.44 -17.57 33.07
N SER A 497 -5.44 -17.46 32.20
CA SER A 497 -4.37 -18.46 32.03
C SER A 497 -3.09 -18.08 32.76
N SER A 498 -2.42 -19.05 33.40
CA SER A 498 -1.10 -18.85 34.02
C SER A 498 0.01 -18.69 32.97
N HIS A 499 1.04 -17.90 33.29
CA HIS A 499 2.20 -17.72 32.42
C HIS A 499 3.00 -19.02 32.24
N SER A 500 3.36 -19.32 30.99
CA SER A 500 4.32 -20.37 30.63
C SER A 500 5.53 -19.76 29.90
N PRO A 501 6.73 -20.34 30.04
CA PRO A 501 7.95 -19.79 29.44
C PRO A 501 7.95 -19.79 27.90
N ASN A 502 7.11 -20.62 27.26
CA ASN A 502 7.02 -20.76 25.81
C ASN A 502 5.80 -20.05 25.20
N VAL A 503 5.30 -18.98 25.83
CA VAL A 503 4.16 -18.23 25.29
C VAL A 503 4.49 -17.55 23.96
N SER A 504 3.59 -17.68 22.99
CA SER A 504 3.66 -16.95 21.73
C SER A 504 3.24 -15.48 21.90
N ILE A 505 3.92 -14.59 21.18
CA ILE A 505 3.60 -13.15 21.15
C ILE A 505 3.04 -12.81 19.78
N TYR A 506 1.80 -12.35 19.74
CA TYR A 506 1.11 -11.94 18.52
C TYR A 506 1.21 -10.43 18.38
N CYS A 507 1.92 -9.97 17.36
CA CYS A 507 2.12 -8.56 17.10
C CYS A 507 1.28 -8.14 15.90
N ILE A 508 0.30 -7.27 16.13
CA ILE A 508 -0.59 -6.74 15.11
C ILE A 508 -0.46 -5.23 15.02
N GLY A 509 -0.50 -4.70 13.81
CA GLY A 509 -0.46 -3.26 13.53
C GLY A 509 -1.79 -2.79 12.99
N PHE A 510 -2.34 -1.71 13.56
CA PHE A 510 -3.49 -1.03 12.98
C PHE A 510 -3.02 0.14 12.12
N ILE A 511 -3.20 0.00 10.81
CA ILE A 511 -2.74 0.97 9.82
C ILE A 511 -3.97 1.66 9.22
N ASN A 512 -3.90 2.99 9.07
CA ASN A 512 -4.88 3.78 8.31
C ASN A 512 -6.34 3.68 8.80
N GLN A 513 -6.56 3.35 10.07
CA GLN A 513 -7.89 3.24 10.71
C GLN A 513 -8.85 2.24 10.06
N ASN A 514 -8.35 1.35 9.21
CA ASN A 514 -9.19 0.43 8.43
C ASN A 514 -8.50 -0.89 8.08
N HIS A 515 -7.23 -1.06 8.45
CA HIS A 515 -6.44 -2.19 7.96
C HIS A 515 -5.54 -2.76 9.05
N TRP A 516 -5.62 -4.08 9.24
CA TRP A 516 -4.80 -4.81 10.19
C TRP A 516 -3.67 -5.52 9.45
N VAL A 517 -2.46 -5.47 10.00
CA VAL A 517 -1.29 -6.18 9.49
C VAL A 517 -0.65 -7.02 10.59
N GLN A 518 0.01 -8.09 10.19
CA GLN A 518 0.94 -8.79 11.07
C GLN A 518 2.28 -8.03 11.11
N VAL A 519 2.85 -7.87 12.30
CA VAL A 519 4.14 -7.20 12.49
C VAL A 519 5.13 -8.17 13.11
N ASN A 520 6.14 -8.57 12.34
CA ASN A 520 7.20 -9.44 12.85
C ASN A 520 8.24 -8.58 13.59
N MET A 521 8.50 -8.93 14.84
CA MET A 521 9.38 -8.18 15.75
C MET A 521 10.64 -8.99 16.06
N LYS A 522 11.78 -8.30 16.16
CA LYS A 522 13.05 -8.86 16.63
C LYS A 522 12.90 -9.44 18.03
N GLU A 523 13.66 -10.50 18.31
CA GLU A 523 13.73 -11.06 19.66
C GLU A 523 14.13 -9.98 20.70
N GLY A 524 13.51 -10.05 21.88
CA GLY A 524 13.79 -9.11 22.97
C GLY A 524 13.21 -7.69 22.79
N PHE A 525 12.34 -7.45 21.80
CA PHE A 525 11.74 -6.12 21.61
C PHE A 525 10.96 -5.64 22.86
N PRO A 526 10.97 -4.33 23.14
CA PRO A 526 10.26 -3.78 24.29
C PRO A 526 8.76 -3.72 24.04
N LEU A 527 7.99 -4.22 25.00
CA LEU A 527 6.54 -4.31 24.95
C LEU A 527 5.87 -2.97 25.30
N PRO A 528 4.82 -2.54 24.57
CA PRO A 528 4.01 -1.39 24.96
C PRO A 528 3.39 -1.54 26.36
N PRO A 529 2.89 -0.44 26.96
CA PRO A 529 2.21 -0.49 28.25
C PRO A 529 1.05 -1.48 28.28
N VAL A 530 0.86 -2.11 29.44
CA VAL A 530 -0.30 -2.97 29.73
C VAL A 530 -1.50 -2.10 30.06
N THR A 531 -2.67 -2.46 29.52
CA THR A 531 -3.92 -1.74 29.74
C THR A 531 -4.38 -1.75 31.20
N LEU A 532 -5.17 -0.73 31.57
CA LEU A 532 -5.72 -0.62 32.93
C LEU A 532 -6.75 -1.73 33.23
N ASP A 533 -7.47 -2.22 32.22
CA ASP A 533 -8.47 -3.28 32.41
C ASP A 533 -7.83 -4.59 32.84
N TRP A 534 -6.66 -4.94 32.30
CA TRP A 534 -5.91 -6.10 32.77
C TRP A 534 -5.45 -5.91 34.22
N LYS A 535 -5.07 -4.68 34.59
CA LYS A 535 -4.71 -4.36 35.97
C LYS A 535 -5.91 -4.47 36.94
N LYS A 536 -7.12 -4.28 36.46
CA LYS A 536 -8.34 -4.24 37.27
C LYS A 536 -9.05 -5.60 37.36
N PHE A 537 -9.07 -6.37 36.27
CA PHE A 537 -9.94 -7.55 36.14
C PHE A 537 -9.21 -8.89 36.09
N ARG A 538 -7.86 -8.92 36.04
CA ARG A 538 -7.10 -10.19 36.07
C ARG A 538 -7.36 -10.99 37.35
N SER A 539 -7.25 -12.32 37.26
CA SER A 539 -7.16 -13.16 38.45
C SER A 539 -5.89 -12.87 39.26
N HIS A 540 -5.99 -12.98 40.59
CA HIS A 540 -4.87 -12.82 41.52
C HIS A 540 -3.73 -13.83 41.26
N THR A 541 -4.05 -14.99 40.68
CA THR A 541 -3.09 -16.06 40.33
C THR A 541 -2.22 -15.75 39.09
N ILE A 542 -2.49 -14.65 38.38
CA ILE A 542 -1.95 -14.39 37.02
C ILE A 542 -0.92 -13.25 37.02
N THR A 543 -0.51 -12.80 38.21
CA THR A 543 0.55 -11.79 38.40
C THR A 543 1.91 -12.23 37.82
N SER A 544 2.11 -13.54 37.60
CA SER A 544 3.30 -14.12 36.97
C SER A 544 3.59 -13.61 35.55
N TRP A 545 2.58 -13.15 34.79
CA TRP A 545 2.81 -12.53 33.47
C TRP A 545 3.58 -11.22 33.56
N MET A 546 3.26 -10.34 34.50
CA MET A 546 4.01 -9.10 34.69
C MET A 546 5.45 -9.39 35.12
N LEU A 547 5.67 -10.39 35.95
CA LEU A 547 7.01 -10.78 36.37
C LEU A 547 7.83 -11.38 35.21
N GLY A 548 7.23 -12.25 34.39
CA GLY A 548 7.88 -12.86 33.24
C GLY A 548 8.30 -11.85 32.16
N PHE A 549 7.59 -10.72 32.05
CA PHE A 549 7.86 -9.68 31.05
C PHE A 549 8.37 -8.36 31.61
N ALA A 550 8.67 -8.27 32.92
CA ALA A 550 9.04 -7.03 33.60
C ALA A 550 10.24 -6.31 32.93
N GLY A 551 11.24 -7.07 32.45
CA GLY A 551 12.41 -6.51 31.76
C GLY A 551 12.14 -5.98 30.35
N ARG A 552 10.94 -6.22 29.79
CA ARG A 552 10.54 -5.79 28.44
C ARG A 552 9.44 -4.75 28.44
N LEU A 553 8.65 -4.63 29.51
CA LEU A 553 7.54 -3.69 29.60
C LEU A 553 8.04 -2.25 29.68
N GLN A 554 7.53 -1.40 28.80
CA GLN A 554 7.73 0.05 28.87
C GLN A 554 6.77 0.67 29.89
N ASN A 555 7.26 1.61 30.68
CA ASN A 555 6.46 2.38 31.66
C ASN A 555 5.52 3.37 30.98
#